data_AF-A0AAV1V103-F1
#
_entry.id   AF-A0AAV1V103-F1
#
_cell.length_a   1.000
_cell.length_b   1.000
_cell.length_c   1.000
_cell.angle_alpha   90.00
_cell.angle_beta   90.00
_cell.angle_gamma   90.00
#
_symmetry.space_group_name_H-M   'P 1'
#
loop_
_entity.id
_entity.type
_entity.pdbx_description
1 polymer ?
#
loop_
_entity_poly.entity_id
_entity_poly.type
_entity_poly.pdbx_seq_one_letter_code
_entity_poly.pdbx_strand_id
1 'polypeptide(L)'
;MDYRPIALLQTGYTVFSKFFAKRIQRFLGTLIGDSQQGCVHGRQMHKTVMMMMGVLHSASAQPAVPVENSAAILILKFRKSYDTVDRDFLFLALSRLNFRRSLLR
;
A
#
# COMPACT_ATOMS: atom_id res chain seq x y z
N MET A 1 20.93 -0.61 14.67
CA MET A 1 20.34 -1.95 14.80
C MET A 1 18.91 -1.93 14.26
N ASP A 2 18.74 -2.13 12.95
CA ASP A 2 17.43 -2.20 12.28
C ASP A 2 16.84 -3.61 12.37
N TYR A 3 16.55 -4.07 13.60
CA TYR A 3 15.84 -5.33 13.78
C TYR A 3 14.36 -5.16 13.41
N ARG A 4 13.86 -6.09 12.60
CA ARG A 4 12.44 -6.19 12.25
C ARG A 4 11.84 -7.38 13.02
N PRO A 5 11.16 -7.15 14.15
CA PRO A 5 10.58 -8.23 14.92
C PRO A 5 9.52 -8.96 14.09
N ILE A 6 9.51 -10.29 14.17
CA ILE A 6 8.49 -11.13 13.55
C ILE A 6 7.60 -11.66 14.66
N ALA A 7 6.30 -11.37 14.60
CA ALA A 7 5.33 -11.94 15.52
C ALA A 7 4.98 -13.37 15.06
N LEU A 8 5.47 -14.38 15.78
CA LEU A 8 5.08 -15.77 15.57
C LEU A 8 3.87 -16.09 16.47
N LEU A 9 2.68 -16.00 15.90
CA LEU A 9 1.43 -16.26 16.59
C LEU A 9 1.00 -17.72 16.41
N GLN A 10 0.13 -18.21 17.30
CA GLN A 10 -0.39 -19.58 17.22
C GLN A 10 -1.01 -19.89 15.84
N THR A 11 -0.92 -21.14 15.41
CA THR A 11 -1.41 -21.60 14.10
C THR A 11 -2.87 -21.22 13.86
N GLY A 12 -3.74 -21.37 14.87
CA GLY A 12 -5.15 -20.99 14.77
C GLY A 12 -5.35 -19.51 14.41
N TYR A 13 -4.59 -18.62 15.05
CA TYR A 13 -4.63 -17.19 14.75
C TYR A 13 -4.15 -16.90 13.32
N THR A 14 -3.07 -17.58 12.88
CA THR A 14 -2.54 -17.43 11.52
C THR A 14 -3.53 -17.90 10.46
N VAL A 15 -4.23 -19.03 10.71
CA VAL A 15 -5.28 -19.55 9.82
C VAL A 15 -6.44 -18.57 9.73
N PHE A 16 -6.94 -18.09 10.88
CA PHE A 16 -8.04 -17.13 10.91
C PHE A 16 -7.67 -15.82 10.18
N SER A 17 -6.48 -15.28 10.45
CA SER A 17 -5.97 -14.08 9.78
C SER A 17 -5.86 -14.25 8.26
N LYS A 18 -5.38 -15.41 7.79
CA LYS A 18 -5.32 -15.74 6.36
C LYS A 18 -6.70 -15.84 5.72
N PHE A 19 -7.65 -16.49 6.41
CA PHE A 19 -9.04 -16.57 5.95
C PHE A 19 -9.64 -15.17 5.78
N PHE A 20 -9.46 -14.31 6.78
CA PHE A 20 -9.94 -12.93 6.76
C PHE A 20 -9.32 -12.11 5.63
N ALA A 21 -8.00 -12.16 5.50
CA ALA A 21 -7.25 -11.47 4.44
C ALA A 21 -7.74 -11.89 3.04
N LYS A 22 -7.91 -13.21 2.80
CA LYS A 22 -8.45 -13.71 1.52
C LYS A 22 -9.85 -13.18 1.22
N ARG A 23 -10.70 -13.01 2.23
CA ARG A 23 -12.04 -12.47 2.04
C ARG A 23 -12.02 -10.99 1.65
N ILE A 24 -11.17 -10.19 2.30
CA ILE A 24 -11.00 -8.76 1.99
C ILE A 24 -10.38 -8.55 0.60
N GLN A 25 -9.39 -9.37 0.25
CA GLN A 25 -8.69 -9.29 -1.04
C GLN A 25 -9.63 -9.32 -2.26
N ARG A 26 -10.81 -9.93 -2.15
CA ARG A 26 -11.80 -10.01 -3.23
C ARG A 26 -12.31 -8.65 -3.71
N PHE A 27 -12.37 -7.66 -2.83
CA PHE A 27 -12.86 -6.32 -3.17
C PHE A 27 -11.83 -5.22 -2.87
N LEU A 28 -10.71 -5.54 -2.21
CA LEU A 28 -9.70 -4.55 -1.86
C LEU A 28 -9.17 -3.78 -3.09
N GLY A 29 -9.08 -4.44 -4.24
CA GLY A 29 -8.67 -3.81 -5.50
C GLY A 29 -9.62 -2.74 -6.03
N THR A 30 -10.89 -2.73 -5.63
CA THR A 30 -11.84 -1.67 -6.02
C THR A 30 -11.76 -0.45 -5.12
N LEU A 31 -11.26 -0.60 -3.88
CA LEU A 31 -11.07 0.49 -2.93
C LEU A 31 -9.73 1.21 -3.14
N ILE A 32 -8.72 0.48 -3.61
CA ILE A 32 -7.36 1.01 -3.79
C ILE A 32 -7.16 1.40 -5.26
N GLY A 33 -6.79 2.66 -5.51
CA GLY A 33 -6.52 3.16 -6.86
C GLY A 33 -5.41 2.39 -7.60
N ASP A 34 -5.42 2.47 -8.92
CA ASP A 34 -4.53 1.67 -9.78
C ASP A 34 -3.06 2.04 -9.71
N SER A 35 -2.70 3.16 -9.08
CA SER A 35 -1.30 3.52 -8.84
C SER A 35 -0.62 2.59 -7.82
N GLN A 36 -1.36 2.05 -6.84
CA GLN A 36 -0.80 1.18 -5.81
C GLN A 36 -0.77 -0.27 -6.27
N GLN A 37 0.43 -0.78 -6.57
CA GLN A 37 0.61 -2.17 -7.02
C GLN A 37 0.93 -3.15 -5.89
N GLY A 38 1.49 -2.67 -4.79
CA GLY A 38 1.88 -3.49 -3.64
C GLY A 38 0.68 -3.96 -2.81
N CYS A 39 0.74 -5.21 -2.35
CA CYS A 39 -0.22 -5.82 -1.41
C CYS A 39 -1.69 -5.87 -1.90
N VAL A 40 -1.92 -5.75 -3.21
CA VAL A 40 -3.24 -5.91 -3.84
C VAL A 40 -3.23 -7.17 -4.71
N HIS A 41 -4.25 -8.02 -4.56
CA HIS A 41 -4.33 -9.27 -5.30
C HIS A 41 -4.40 -9.00 -6.83
N GLY A 42 -3.64 -9.78 -7.61
CA GLY A 42 -3.59 -9.65 -9.08
C GLY A 42 -2.76 -8.47 -9.61
N ARG A 43 -2.23 -7.60 -8.75
CA ARG A 43 -1.33 -6.50 -9.14
C ARG A 43 0.13 -6.94 -9.13
N GLN A 44 0.95 -6.29 -9.96
CA GLN A 44 2.34 -6.70 -10.20
C GLN A 44 3.29 -5.51 -10.02
N MET A 45 4.39 -5.74 -9.30
CA MET A 45 5.37 -4.70 -8.98
C MET A 45 6.01 -4.06 -10.23
N HIS A 46 6.12 -4.82 -11.33
CA HIS A 46 6.64 -4.31 -12.59
C HIS A 46 5.84 -3.11 -13.13
N LYS A 47 4.54 -3.01 -12.81
CA LYS A 47 3.70 -1.89 -13.27
C LYS A 47 4.16 -0.58 -12.63
N THR A 48 4.57 -0.61 -11.37
CA THR A 48 5.15 0.56 -10.69
C THR A 48 6.46 1.00 -11.35
N VAL A 49 7.32 0.05 -11.72
CA VAL A 49 8.57 0.36 -12.45
C VAL A 49 8.25 0.98 -13.81
N MET A 50 7.32 0.40 -14.58
CA MET A 50 6.90 0.96 -15.86
C MET A 50 6.30 2.37 -15.73
N MET A 51 5.48 2.63 -14.71
CA MET A 51 4.96 3.98 -14.44
C MET A 51 6.09 4.97 -14.15
N MET A 52 7.07 4.60 -13.32
CA MET A 52 8.25 5.45 -13.05
C MET A 52 9.07 5.72 -14.31
N MET A 53 9.32 4.69 -15.13
CA MET A 53 10.03 4.84 -16.39
C MET A 53 9.27 5.72 -17.38
N GLY A 54 7.94 5.62 -17.44
CA GLY A 54 7.09 6.47 -18.26
C GLY A 54 7.16 7.95 -17.86
N VAL A 55 7.16 8.24 -16.55
CA VAL A 55 7.35 9.60 -16.03
C VAL A 55 8.74 10.13 -16.41
N LEU A 56 9.78 9.32 -16.21
CA LEU A 56 11.15 9.71 -16.56
C LEU A 56 11.30 9.98 -18.07
N HIS A 57 10.77 9.10 -18.91
CA HIS A 57 10.79 9.27 -20.36
C HIS A 57 10.06 10.55 -20.80
N SER A 58 8.88 10.80 -20.23
CA SER A 58 8.08 12.00 -20.54
C SER A 58 8.79 13.30 -20.13
N ALA A 59 9.50 13.27 -19.00
CA ALA A 59 10.31 14.40 -18.53
C ALA A 59 11.51 14.64 -19.46
N SER A 60 12.22 13.59 -19.86
CA SER A 60 13.37 13.69 -20.78
C SER A 60 12.98 14.22 -22.17
N ALA A 61 11.74 14.02 -22.60
CA ALA A 61 11.22 14.52 -23.87
C ALA A 61 10.92 16.04 -23.86
N GLN A 62 11.03 16.72 -22.71
CA GLN A 62 10.73 18.15 -22.56
C GLN A 62 11.92 18.94 -22.00
N PRO A 63 13.06 19.03 -22.73
CA PRO A 63 14.31 19.61 -22.22
C PRO A 63 14.25 21.13 -21.99
N ALA A 64 13.23 21.82 -22.53
CA ALA A 64 13.04 23.26 -22.40
C ALA A 64 12.30 23.67 -21.11
N VAL A 65 11.85 22.71 -20.29
CA VAL A 65 11.15 22.99 -19.04
C VAL A 65 12.17 23.47 -17.99
N PRO A 66 11.97 24.66 -17.38
CA PRO A 66 12.84 25.13 -16.30
C PRO A 66 12.91 24.14 -15.14
N VAL A 67 14.02 24.15 -14.39
CA VAL A 67 14.26 23.20 -13.29
C VAL A 67 13.16 23.27 -12.24
N GLU A 68 12.64 24.45 -11.95
CA GLU A 68 11.54 24.69 -11.02
C GLU A 68 10.22 24.01 -11.42
N ASN A 69 10.04 23.68 -12.70
CA ASN A 69 8.86 23.03 -13.25
C ASN A 69 9.15 21.59 -13.71
N SER A 70 10.33 21.05 -13.41
CA SER A 70 10.72 19.71 -13.81
C SER A 70 9.99 18.63 -13.00
N ALA A 71 9.69 17.51 -13.64
CA ALA A 71 9.09 16.37 -12.95
C ALA A 71 10.08 15.76 -11.94
N ALA A 72 9.58 15.34 -10.77
CA ALA A 72 10.38 14.70 -9.73
C ALA A 72 9.75 13.36 -9.30
N ILE A 73 10.61 12.38 -9.00
CA ILE A 73 10.20 11.11 -8.40
C ILE A 73 10.61 11.12 -6.93
N LEU A 74 9.62 11.11 -6.04
CA LEU A 74 9.84 11.09 -4.60
C LEU A 74 9.69 9.66 -4.06
N ILE A 75 10.76 9.13 -3.46
CA ILE A 75 10.77 7.80 -2.84
C ILE A 75 10.55 7.95 -1.33
N LEU A 76 9.31 7.79 -0.89
CA LEU A 76 8.92 7.86 0.52
C LEU A 76 8.91 6.48 1.17
N LYS A 77 9.32 6.41 2.45
CA LYS A 77 9.24 5.19 3.26
C LYS A 77 8.73 5.51 4.66
N PHE A 78 7.84 4.67 5.17
CA PHE A 78 7.40 4.74 6.56
C PHE A 78 8.40 4.01 7.47
N ARG A 79 8.81 4.66 8.56
CA ARG A 79 9.61 4.00 9.61
C ARG A 79 8.72 3.02 10.37
N LYS A 80 9.11 1.73 10.35
CA LYS A 80 8.44 0.65 11.08
C LYS A 80 6.91 0.67 10.90
N SER A 81 6.44 0.69 9.65
CA SER A 81 5.02 0.92 9.30
C SER A 81 3.98 0.07 10.05
N TYR A 82 4.34 -1.16 10.45
CA TYR A 82 3.44 -2.04 11.19
C TYR A 82 3.44 -1.76 12.70
N ASP A 83 4.53 -1.17 13.22
CA ASP A 83 4.68 -0.80 14.63
C ASP A 83 4.15 0.62 14.90
N THR A 84 4.06 1.47 13.87
CA THR A 84 3.73 2.90 13.98
C THR A 84 2.32 3.25 13.49
N VAL A 85 1.53 2.28 13.03
CA VAL A 85 0.14 2.50 12.66
C VAL A 85 -0.69 2.80 13.90
N ASP A 86 -1.33 3.96 13.91
CA ASP A 86 -2.32 4.33 14.92
C ASP A 86 -3.59 3.48 14.75
N ARG A 87 -4.02 2.84 15.84
CA ARG A 87 -5.14 1.89 15.83
C ARG A 87 -6.48 2.58 15.63
N ASP A 88 -6.68 3.73 16.26
CA ASP A 88 -7.94 4.47 16.18
C ASP A 88 -8.16 5.02 14.77
N PHE A 89 -7.09 5.55 14.17
CA PHE A 89 -7.06 5.95 12.76
C PHE A 89 -7.37 4.78 11.83
N LEU A 90 -6.78 3.60 12.06
CA LEU A 90 -7.06 2.41 11.25
C LEU A 90 -8.55 2.03 11.30
N PHE A 91 -9.15 1.98 12.49
CA PHE A 91 -10.56 1.66 12.64
C PHE A 91 -11.47 2.74 12.02
N LEU A 92 -11.11 4.02 12.15
CA LEU A 92 -11.81 5.12 11.50
C LEU A 92 -11.77 5.00 9.98
N ALA A 93 -10.60 4.69 9.41
CA ALA A 93 -10.43 4.49 7.97
C ALA A 93 -11.28 3.31 7.47
N LEU A 94 -11.26 2.17 8.17
CA LEU A 94 -12.09 1.01 7.83
C LEU A 94 -13.59 1.35 7.92
N SER A 95 -14.01 2.12 8.92
CA SER A 95 -15.39 2.58 9.03
C SER A 95 -15.79 3.47 7.84
N ARG A 96 -14.91 4.36 7.37
CA ARG A 96 -15.16 5.19 6.18
C ARG A 96 -15.19 4.38 4.88
N LEU A 97 -14.45 3.28 4.83
CA LEU A 97 -14.48 2.31 3.73
C LEU A 97 -15.67 1.33 3.82
N ASN A 98 -16.66 1.61 4.68
CA ASN A 98 -17.87 0.82 4.87
C ASN A 98 -17.63 -0.62 5.36
N PHE A 99 -16.52 -0.89 6.07
CA PHE A 99 -16.35 -2.16 6.76
C PHE A 99 -17.37 -2.27 7.91
N ARG A 100 -18.06 -3.40 7.99
CA ARG A 100 -19.08 -3.65 9.02
C ARG A 100 -18.47 -3.57 10.42
N ARG A 101 -19.20 -2.99 11.38
CA ARG A 101 -18.80 -2.95 12.80
C ARG A 101 -18.52 -4.32 13.41
N SER A 102 -19.16 -5.38 12.91
CA SER A 102 -18.88 -6.76 13.33
C SER A 102 -17.47 -7.25 12.94
N LEU A 103 -16.74 -6.50 12.12
CA LEU A 103 -15.34 -6.74 11.75
C LEU A 103 -14.35 -5.86 12.50
N LEU A 104 -14.86 -4.85 13.20
CA LEU A 104 -14.09 -3.82 13.91
C LEU A 104 -14.15 -4.02 15.43
N ARG A 105 -14.74 -5.13 15.89
CA ARG A 105 -14.87 -5.52 17.30
C ARG A 105 -14.23 -6.89 17.52
#